data_AF-A0A847Z5U4-F1
#
_entry.id   AF-A0A847Z5U4-F1
#
_cell.length_a   1.000
_cell.length_b   1.000
_cell.length_c   1.000
_cell.angle_alpha   90.00
_cell.angle_beta   90.00
_cell.angle_gamma   90.00
#
_symmetry.space_group_name_H-M   'P 1'
#
loop_
_entity.id
_entity.type
_entity.pdbx_description
1 polymer ?
#
loop_
_entity_poly.entity_id
_entity_poly.type
_entity_poly.pdbx_seq_one_letter_code
_entity_poly.pdbx_strand_id
1 'polypeptide(L)' 'MKQTLLNKISKKQIIVGVVGLGYVGLPLAVEKAKAGFKTIGFDIQKEKVDLVNSGENYIGDVVDSDLKKIV' A
#
# COMPACT_ATOMS: atom_id res chain seq x y z
N MET A 1 22.18 -13.73 4.90
CA MET A 1 21.05 -13.22 4.07
C MET A 1 19.72 -13.23 4.81
N LYS A 2 19.19 -14.37 5.29
CA LYS A 2 17.92 -14.46 6.04
C LYS A 2 17.84 -13.49 7.22
N GLN A 3 18.83 -13.50 8.11
CA GLN A 3 18.83 -12.64 9.30
C GLN A 3 18.81 -11.14 8.94
N THR A 4 19.56 -10.74 7.91
CA THR A 4 19.57 -9.38 7.40
C THR A 4 18.20 -8.94 6.92
N LEU A 5 17.48 -9.80 6.18
CA LEU A 5 16.12 -9.52 5.72
C LEU A 5 15.14 -9.41 6.88
N LEU A 6 15.16 -10.37 7.82
CA LEU A 6 14.30 -10.34 9.00
C LEU A 6 14.51 -9.08 9.84
N ASN A 7 15.76 -8.65 10.02
CA ASN A 7 16.10 -7.41 10.72
C ASN A 7 15.57 -6.17 9.97
N LYS A 8 15.59 -6.16 8.63
CA LYS A 8 15.00 -5.05 7.85
C LYS A 8 13.47 -5.04 7.95
N ILE A 9 12.82 -6.21 7.97
CA ILE A 9 11.37 -6.32 8.14
C ILE A 9 10.95 -5.80 9.52
N SER A 10 11.62 -6.24 10.59
CA SER A 10 11.28 -5.80 11.96
C SER A 10 11.49 -4.30 12.16
N LYS A 11 12.49 -3.72 11.49
CA LYS A 11 12.76 -2.28 11.48
C LYS A 11 11.94 -1.50 10.44
N LYS A 12 11.06 -2.15 9.67
CA LYS A 12 10.24 -1.54 8.61
C LYS A 12 11.06 -0.84 7.50
N GLN A 13 12.27 -1.32 7.26
CA GLN A 13 13.22 -0.79 6.27
C GLN A 13 13.13 -1.48 4.90
N ILE A 14 12.19 -2.41 4.74
CA ILE A 14 11.87 -2.97 3.42
C ILE A 14 10.83 -2.12 2.71
N ILE A 15 10.77 -2.25 1.40
CA ILE A 15 9.70 -1.70 0.57
C ILE A 15 8.72 -2.84 0.27
N VAL A 16 7.44 -2.63 0.52
CA VAL A 16 6.38 -3.58 0.21
C VAL A 16 5.80 -3.24 -1.17
N GLY A 17 5.83 -4.18 -2.10
CA GLY A 17 5.13 -4.07 -3.37
C GLY A 17 3.79 -4.82 -3.31
N VAL A 18 2.71 -4.19 -3.76
CA VAL A 18 1.39 -4.84 -3.92
C VAL A 18 0.97 -4.77 -5.38
N VAL A 19 0.78 -5.93 -6.00
CA VAL A 19 0.38 -6.05 -7.41
C VAL A 19 -1.12 -6.34 -7.49
N GLY A 20 -1.84 -5.48 -8.21
CA GLY A 20 -3.30 -5.40 -8.23
C GLY A 20 -3.81 -4.48 -7.11
N LEU A 21 -4.53 -3.42 -7.47
CA LEU A 21 -5.21 -2.49 -6.56
C LEU A 21 -6.72 -2.69 -6.64
N GLY A 22 -7.14 -3.95 -6.59
CA GLY A 22 -8.55 -4.31 -6.49
C GLY A 22 -9.03 -4.35 -5.04
N TYR A 23 -10.17 -5.02 -4.84
CA TYR A 23 -10.83 -5.23 -3.55
C TYR A 23 -9.90 -5.73 -2.44
N VAL A 24 -8.96 -6.64 -2.74
CA VAL A 24 -8.02 -7.17 -1.73
C VAL A 24 -6.71 -6.38 -1.69
N GLY A 25 -6.22 -5.95 -2.85
CA GLY A 25 -4.89 -5.37 -2.96
C GLY A 25 -4.80 -3.95 -2.40
N LEU A 26 -5.81 -3.11 -2.64
CA LEU A 26 -5.80 -1.74 -2.11
C LEU A 26 -5.86 -1.72 -0.57
N PRO A 27 -6.77 -2.44 0.13
CA PRO A 27 -6.74 -2.49 1.60
C PRO A 27 -5.43 -3.05 2.13
N LEU A 28 -4.85 -4.07 1.48
CA LEU A 28 -3.54 -4.61 1.88
C LEU A 28 -2.44 -3.54 1.78
N ALA A 29 -2.39 -2.78 0.68
CA ALA A 29 -1.42 -1.72 0.50
C ALA A 29 -1.56 -0.63 1.57
N VAL A 30 -2.80 -0.21 1.84
CA VAL A 30 -3.15 0.78 2.87
C VAL A 30 -2.69 0.30 4.26
N GLU A 31 -3.00 -0.93 4.63
CA GLU A 31 -2.62 -1.48 5.94
C GLU A 31 -1.10 -1.61 6.11
N LYS A 32 -0.35 -1.93 5.05
CA LYS A 32 1.13 -1.96 5.12
C LYS A 32 1.72 -0.56 5.24
N ALA A 33 1.15 0.42 4.55
CA ALA A 33 1.55 1.82 4.70
C ALA A 33 1.25 2.34 6.12
N LYS A 34 0.05 2.08 6.66
CA LYS A 34 -0.33 2.39 8.06
C LYS A 34 0.55 1.71 9.08
N ALA A 35 0.98 0.47 8.80
CA ALA A 35 1.94 -0.24 9.64
C ALA A 35 3.35 0.39 9.60
N GLY A 36 3.59 1.41 8.77
CA GLY A 36 4.84 2.17 8.70
C GLY A 36 5.85 1.64 7.68
N PHE A 37 5.43 0.78 6.75
CA PHE A 37 6.26 0.38 5.63
C PHE A 37 6.12 1.35 4.47
N LYS A 38 7.21 1.60 3.74
CA LYS A 38 7.09 2.20 2.41
C LYS A 38 6.40 1.18 1.50
N THR A 39 5.25 1.55 0.95
CA THR A 39 4.44 0.67 0.10
C THR A 39 4.35 1.24 -1.31
N ILE A 40 4.45 0.38 -2.32
CA ILE A 40 4.26 0.72 -3.73
C ILE A 40 3.16 -0.18 -4.28
N GLY A 41 2.08 0.44 -4.75
CA GLY A 41 0.98 -0.23 -5.44
C GLY A 41 1.19 -0.28 -6.95
N PHE A 42 0.83 -1.40 -7.58
CA PHE A 42 0.86 -1.57 -9.03
C PHE A 42 -0.51 -2.03 -9.52
N ASP A 43 -1.05 -1.42 -10.56
CA ASP A 43 -2.23 -1.91 -11.28
C ASP A 43 -2.05 -1.65 -12.78
N ILE A 44 -2.70 -2.45 -13.61
CA ILE A 44 -2.71 -2.25 -15.07
C ILE A 44 -3.63 -1.09 -15.47
N GLN A 45 -4.62 -0.77 -14.63
CA GLN A 45 -5.55 0.33 -14.85
C GLN A 45 -4.95 1.63 -14.33
N LYS A 46 -4.49 2.48 -15.26
CA LYS A 46 -3.91 3.78 -14.93
C LYS A 46 -4.83 4.63 -14.05
N GLU A 47 -6.12 4.64 -14.35
CA GLU A 47 -7.14 5.38 -13.59
C GLU A 47 -7.12 5.03 -12.09
N LYS A 48 -7.02 3.74 -11.74
CA LYS A 48 -6.94 3.30 -10.35
C LYS A 48 -5.68 3.80 -9.66
N VAL A 49 -4.55 3.80 -10.36
CA VAL A 49 -3.27 4.31 -9.84
C VAL A 49 -3.38 5.82 -9.60
N ASP A 50 -3.98 6.55 -10.53
CA ASP A 50 -4.15 8.00 -10.42
C ASP A 50 -5.07 8.37 -9.24
N LEU A 51 -6.21 7.67 -9.08
CA LEU A 51 -7.13 7.86 -7.95
C LEU A 51 -6.44 7.58 -6.61
N VAL A 52 -5.72 6.47 -6.48
CA VAL A 52 -4.98 6.16 -5.25
C VAL A 52 -3.96 7.26 -4.95
N ASN A 53 -3.17 7.68 -5.93
CA ASN A 53 -2.16 8.72 -5.75
C ASN A 53 -2.76 10.12 -5.47
N SER A 54 -4.02 10.38 -5.83
CA SER A 54 -4.74 11.60 -5.43
C SER A 54 -5.42 11.49 -4.06
N GLY A 55 -5.32 10.32 -3.40
CA GLY A 55 -5.98 10.06 -2.12
C GLY A 55 -7.48 9.80 -2.27
N GLU A 56 -7.93 9.45 -3.47
CA GLU A 56 -9.31 9.11 -3.79
C GLU A 56 -9.53 7.61 -3.74
N ASN A 57 -10.46 7.20 -2.88
CA ASN A 57 -10.84 5.81 -2.73
C ASN A 57 -12.01 5.47 -3.66
N TYR A 58 -11.99 4.27 -4.22
CA TYR A 58 -13.04 3.75 -5.12
C TYR A 58 -13.61 2.40 -4.67
N ILE A 59 -13.27 1.93 -3.46
CA ILE A 59 -13.82 0.70 -2.87
C ILE A 59 -14.34 0.95 -1.44
N GLY A 60 -15.29 0.13 -0.98
CA GLY A 60 -15.91 0.29 0.34
C GLY A 60 -15.02 -0.14 1.53
N ASP A 61 -14.01 -0.98 1.30
CA ASP A 61 -13.20 -1.60 2.36
C ASP A 61 -11.97 -0.80 2.77
N VAL A 62 -11.89 0.46 2.33
CA VAL A 62 -10.87 1.42 2.74
C VAL A 62 -11.56 2.66 3.27
N VAL A 63 -11.05 3.17 4.40
CA VAL A 63 -11.52 4.45 4.93
C VAL A 63 -10.81 5.58 4.16
N ASP A 64 -11.56 6.51 3.59
CA ASP A 64 -11.00 7.61 2.78
C ASP A 64 -9.92 8.41 3.53
N SER A 65 -10.13 8.65 4.82
CA SER A 65 -9.15 9.37 5.65
C SER A 65 -7.86 8.59 5.85
N ASP A 66 -7.91 7.26 5.80
CA ASP A 66 -6.71 6.44 5.93
C ASP A 66 -5.89 6.52 4.66
N LEU A 67 -6.54 6.39 3.49
CA LEU A 67 -5.87 6.55 2.21
C LEU A 67 -5.23 7.93 2.07
N LYS A 68 -5.97 9.01 2.34
CA LYS A 68 -5.46 10.39 2.25
C LYS A 68 -4.26 10.69 3.16
N LYS A 69 -4.12 10.00 4.29
CA LYS A 69 -3.01 10.21 5.23
C LYS A 69 -1.70 9.57 4.76
N ILE A 70 -1.77 8.56 3.89
CA ILE A 70 -0.61 7.74 3.53
C ILE A 70 -0.09 8.00 2.12
N VAL A 71 -0.79 8.82 1.33
CA VAL A 71 -0.36 9.25 0.00
C VAL A 71 0.18 10.67 0.01
#